data_AF-A0A9E1S398-F1
#
_entry.id   AF-A0A9E1S398-F1
#
_cell.length_a   1.000
_cell.length_b   1.000
_cell.length_c   1.000
_cell.angle_alpha   90.00
_cell.angle_beta   90.00
_cell.angle_gamma   90.00
#
_symmetry.space_group_name_H-M   'P 1'
#
loop_
_entity.id
_entity.type
_entity.pdbx_description
1 polymer ?
#
loop_
_entity_poly.entity_id
_entity_poly.type
_entity_poly.pdbx_seq_one_letter_code
_entity_poly.pdbx_strand_id
1 'polypeptide(L)'
;MQALDTLKAEATTAISSAEDTPALERLRVELLGKKGRVTDLLKSLGQLEASERPQAGAEINALKQHLNTLIGERKQLLQSAALAEQLANERLDVTLPGRGEQPGSLHPITRTIERMAAFFATLGFDVVEGPEVEDDYHNFEALNIPAHH
;
A
#
# COMPACT_ATOMS: atom_id res chain seq x y z
N MET A 1 44.54 11.55 18.99
CA MET A 1 43.61 12.43 18.26
C MET A 1 43.63 12.19 16.74
N GLN A 2 44.76 12.30 16.02
CA GLN A 2 44.79 12.12 14.55
C GLN A 2 44.15 10.81 14.02
N ALA A 3 44.34 9.68 14.70
CA ALA A 3 43.75 8.40 14.27
C ALA A 3 42.20 8.34 14.39
N LEU A 4 41.61 9.14 15.27
CA LEU A 4 40.16 9.20 15.51
C LEU A 4 39.46 10.02 14.42
N ASP A 5 40.07 11.12 14.00
CA ASP A 5 39.57 11.96 12.89
C ASP A 5 39.64 11.22 11.56
N THR A 6 40.73 10.48 11.29
CA THR A 6 40.84 9.65 10.08
C THR A 6 39.77 8.56 10.05
N LEU A 7 39.55 7.86 11.17
CA LEU A 7 38.49 6.86 11.29
C LEU A 7 37.10 7.47 11.05
N LYS A 8 36.84 8.65 11.60
CA LYS A 8 35.58 9.36 11.39
C LYS A 8 35.35 9.69 9.92
N ALA A 9 36.37 10.21 9.23
CA ALA A 9 36.28 10.56 7.81
C ALA A 9 36.08 9.33 6.91
N GLU A 10 36.84 8.25 7.15
CA GLU A 10 36.70 6.97 6.46
C GLU A 10 35.30 6.39 6.64
N ALA A 11 34.84 6.29 7.89
CA ALA A 11 33.55 5.72 8.23
C ALA A 11 32.39 6.55 7.64
N THR A 12 32.47 7.88 7.70
CA THR A 12 31.46 8.77 7.13
C THR A 12 31.35 8.58 5.62
N THR A 13 32.51 8.53 4.93
CA THR A 13 32.56 8.28 3.49
C THR A 13 31.95 6.92 3.14
N ALA A 14 32.39 5.86 3.83
CA ALA A 14 31.92 4.50 3.59
C ALA A 14 30.41 4.33 3.84
N ILE A 15 29.87 4.94 4.90
CA ILE A 15 28.43 4.95 5.18
C ILE A 15 27.68 5.69 4.07
N SER A 16 28.17 6.86 3.65
CA SER A 16 27.52 7.65 2.59
C SER A 16 27.52 6.95 1.23
N SER A 17 28.56 6.16 0.93
CA SER A 17 28.70 5.41 -0.32
C SER A 17 28.04 4.04 -0.30
N ALA A 18 27.44 3.60 0.81
CA ALA A 18 26.77 2.30 0.88
C ALA A 18 25.56 2.28 -0.06
N GLU A 19 25.58 1.41 -1.07
CA GLU A 19 24.56 1.36 -2.14
C GLU A 19 23.31 0.57 -1.76
N ASP A 20 23.42 -0.35 -0.79
CA ASP A 20 22.32 -1.21 -0.38
C ASP A 20 22.30 -1.47 1.14
N THR A 21 21.15 -1.95 1.62
CA THR A 21 20.94 -2.24 3.04
C THR A 21 21.91 -3.31 3.57
N PRO A 22 22.22 -4.40 2.82
CA PRO A 22 23.25 -5.38 3.21
C PRO A 22 24.67 -4.81 3.37
N ALA A 23 25.11 -3.91 2.49
CA ALA A 23 26.40 -3.24 2.55
C ALA A 23 26.47 -2.31 3.76
N LEU A 24 25.39 -1.55 4.02
CA LEU A 24 25.30 -0.71 5.20
C LEU A 24 25.34 -1.54 6.50
N GLU A 25 24.71 -2.71 6.53
CA GLU A 25 24.74 -3.59 7.70
C GLU A 25 26.13 -4.20 7.92
N ARG A 26 26.86 -4.57 6.86
CA ARG A 26 28.27 -4.99 6.96
C ARG A 26 29.14 -3.89 7.58
N LEU A 27 28.99 -2.65 7.12
CA LEU A 27 29.69 -1.48 7.68
C LEU A 27 29.33 -1.24 9.15
N ARG A 28 28.06 -1.39 9.52
CA ARG A 28 27.62 -1.27 10.92
C ARG A 28 28.32 -2.29 11.81
N VAL A 29 28.42 -3.54 11.37
CA VAL A 29 29.09 -4.61 12.13
C VAL A 29 30.60 -4.36 12.23
N GLU A 30 31.25 -3.93 11.14
CA GLU A 30 32.69 -3.62 11.10
C GLU A 30 33.07 -2.44 12.00
N LEU A 31 32.24 -1.40 12.05
CA LEU A 31 32.51 -0.19 12.81
C LEU A 31 32.06 -0.30 14.27
N LEU A 32 30.83 -0.77 14.50
CA LEU A 32 30.11 -0.69 15.79
C LEU A 32 29.82 -2.06 16.42
N GLY A 33 30.18 -3.16 15.77
CA GLY A 33 29.97 -4.51 16.29
C GLY A 33 30.81 -4.83 17.54
N LYS A 34 30.61 -6.03 18.11
CA LYS A 34 31.33 -6.49 19.32
C LYS A 34 32.86 -6.54 19.17
N LYS A 35 33.33 -6.73 17.92
CA LYS A 35 34.74 -6.68 17.50
C LYS A 35 34.98 -5.56 16.48
N GLY A 36 34.16 -4.51 16.53
CA GLY A 36 34.24 -3.40 15.59
C GLY A 36 35.31 -2.38 15.98
N ARG A 37 35.79 -1.61 15.00
CA ARG A 37 36.87 -0.62 15.18
C ARG A 37 36.61 0.33 16.35
N VAL A 38 35.37 0.82 16.53
CA VAL A 38 34.99 1.73 17.62
C VAL A 38 34.94 1.01 18.97
N THR A 39 34.48 -0.24 18.99
CA THR A 39 34.44 -1.06 20.22
C THR A 39 35.84 -1.42 20.70
N ASP A 40 36.79 -1.63 19.78
CA ASP A 40 38.18 -1.90 20.13
C ASP A 40 38.89 -0.64 20.64
N LEU A 41 38.57 0.55 20.10
CA LEU A 41 38.99 1.82 20.70
C LEU A 41 38.45 2.03 22.11
N LEU A 42 37.21 1.62 22.40
CA LEU A 42 36.68 1.67 23.77
C LEU A 42 37.41 0.72 24.72
N LYS A 43 37.87 -0.45 24.25
CA LYS A 43 38.65 -1.39 25.07
C LYS A 43 40.06 -0.87 25.36
N SER A 44 40.68 -0.17 24.41
CA SER A 44 42.04 0.37 24.60
C SER A 44 42.10 1.50 25.63
N LEU A 45 40.97 2.13 25.98
CA LEU A 45 40.88 3.10 27.08
C LEU A 45 41.39 2.54 28.43
N GLY A 46 41.28 1.22 28.65
CA GLY A 46 41.79 0.58 29.86
C GLY A 46 43.32 0.70 30.01
N GLN A 47 44.05 0.95 28.93
CA GLN A 47 45.52 1.08 28.91
C GLN A 47 46.01 2.52 29.12
N LEU A 48 45.12 3.52 29.13
CA LEU A 48 45.48 4.93 29.34
C LEU A 48 45.58 5.29 30.82
N GLU A 49 46.28 6.38 31.15
CA GLU A 49 46.35 6.93 32.50
C GLU A 49 44.99 7.47 32.97
N ALA A 50 44.75 7.44 34.29
CA ALA A 50 43.45 7.80 34.87
C ALA A 50 42.99 9.25 34.54
N SER A 51 43.94 10.16 34.33
CA SER A 51 43.68 11.56 33.95
C SER A 51 43.22 11.73 32.49
N GLU A 52 43.63 10.85 31.58
CA GLU A 52 43.36 10.95 30.13
C GLU A 52 42.13 10.14 29.68
N ARG A 53 41.77 9.11 30.45
CA ARG A 53 40.59 8.25 30.19
C ARG A 53 39.26 8.99 29.99
N PRO A 54 38.89 10.02 30.78
CA PRO A 54 37.59 10.67 30.66
C PRO A 54 37.43 11.40 29.31
N GLN A 55 38.47 12.11 28.87
CA GLN A 55 38.45 12.89 27.65
C GLN A 55 38.44 11.98 26.41
N ALA A 56 39.32 10.98 26.37
CA ALA A 56 39.34 10.00 25.27
C ALA A 56 38.04 9.18 25.19
N GLY A 57 37.45 8.83 26.34
CA GLY A 57 36.16 8.13 26.40
C GLY A 57 34.99 8.98 25.87
N ALA A 58 34.98 10.28 26.17
CA ALA A 58 33.97 11.20 25.65
C ALA A 58 34.06 11.32 24.11
N GLU A 59 35.26 11.46 23.56
CA GLU A 59 35.49 11.56 22.12
C GLU A 59 35.05 10.29 21.37
N ILE A 60 35.39 9.11 21.89
CA ILE A 60 34.99 7.83 21.26
C ILE A 60 33.47 7.62 21.34
N ASN A 61 32.84 8.00 22.46
CA ASN A 61 31.38 7.94 22.57
C ASN A 61 30.68 8.92 21.62
N ALA A 62 31.22 10.13 21.45
CA ALA A 62 30.72 11.09 20.47
C ALA A 62 30.82 10.55 19.03
N LEU A 63 31.96 9.93 18.68
CA LEU A 63 32.12 9.24 17.39
C LEU A 63 31.08 8.12 17.23
N LYS A 64 30.89 7.28 18.25
CA LYS A 64 29.92 6.19 18.23
C LYS A 64 28.49 6.70 17.99
N GLN A 65 28.09 7.78 18.64
CA GLN A 65 26.77 8.40 18.45
C GLN A 65 26.62 8.98 17.04
N HIS A 66 27.66 9.65 16.54
CA HIS A 66 27.67 10.21 15.20
C HIS A 66 27.51 9.14 14.11
N LEU A 67 28.28 8.05 14.19
CA LEU A 67 28.19 6.94 13.24
C LEU A 67 26.84 6.22 13.31
N ASN A 68 26.28 6.02 14.51
CA ASN A 68 24.92 5.46 14.64
C ASN A 68 23.87 6.33 13.95
N THR A 69 24.00 7.65 14.07
CA THR A 69 23.08 8.61 13.44
C THR A 69 23.19 8.52 11.92
N LEU A 70 24.40 8.59 11.37
CA LEU A 70 24.64 8.48 9.92
C LEU A 70 24.14 7.15 9.34
N ILE A 71 24.37 6.04 10.05
CA ILE A 71 23.86 4.73 9.64
C ILE A 71 22.33 4.71 9.64
N GLY A 72 21.70 5.31 10.66
CA GLY A 72 20.25 5.44 10.73
C GLY A 72 19.68 6.24 9.56
N GLU A 73 20.24 7.42 9.28
CA GLU A 73 19.85 8.28 8.16
C GLU A 73 20.05 7.59 6.81
N ARG A 74 21.23 6.98 6.58
CA ARG A 74 21.50 6.25 5.34
C ARG A 74 20.56 5.08 5.15
N LYS A 75 20.24 4.34 6.22
CA LYS A 75 19.29 3.23 6.18
C LYS A 75 17.90 3.70 5.76
N GLN A 76 17.41 4.80 6.34
CA GLN A 76 16.12 5.37 5.96
C GLN A 76 16.10 5.79 4.49
N LEU A 77 17.17 6.44 4.01
CA LEU A 77 17.29 6.82 2.59
C LEU A 77 17.22 5.60 1.67
N LEU A 78 18.02 4.56 1.92
CA LEU A 78 18.03 3.34 1.12
C LEU A 78 16.69 2.61 1.13
N GLN A 79 16.03 2.54 2.29
CA GLN A 79 14.71 1.92 2.41
C GLN A 79 13.64 2.71 1.66
N SER A 80 13.67 4.04 1.74
CA SER A 80 12.73 4.90 1.03
C SER A 80 12.91 4.82 -0.50
N ALA A 81 14.16 4.74 -0.97
CA ALA A 81 14.46 4.55 -2.38
C ALA A 81 13.97 3.20 -2.91
N ALA A 82 14.24 2.11 -2.18
CA ALA A 82 13.78 0.77 -2.54
C ALA A 82 12.23 0.69 -2.58
N LEU A 83 11.55 1.32 -1.61
CA LEU A 83 10.09 1.38 -1.60
C LEU A 83 9.54 2.18 -2.79
N ALA A 84 10.15 3.34 -3.11
CA ALA A 84 9.72 4.16 -4.23
C ALA A 84 9.89 3.43 -5.57
N GLU A 85 11.00 2.69 -5.75
CA GLU A 85 11.24 1.85 -6.91
C GLU A 85 10.20 0.73 -7.02
N GLN A 86 9.91 0.04 -5.92
CA GLN A 86 8.87 -0.99 -5.89
C GLN A 86 7.50 -0.42 -6.30
N LEU A 87 7.10 0.72 -5.73
CA LEU A 87 5.83 1.38 -6.05
C LEU A 87 5.76 1.85 -7.51
N ALA A 88 6.88 2.33 -8.07
CA ALA A 88 6.93 2.72 -9.48
C ALA A 88 6.77 1.52 -10.41
N ASN A 89 7.38 0.39 -10.07
CA ASN A 89 7.29 -0.86 -10.83
C ASN A 89 5.90 -1.52 -10.73
N GLU A 90 5.24 -1.38 -9.58
CA GLU A 90 3.89 -1.92 -9.33
C GLU A 90 2.77 -0.94 -9.74
N ARG A 91 3.10 0.15 -10.44
CA ARG A 91 2.11 1.16 -10.84
C ARG A 91 1.14 0.58 -11.87
N LEU A 92 -0.14 0.55 -11.48
CA LEU A 92 -1.24 0.07 -12.32
C LEU A 92 -2.05 1.24 -12.88
N ASP A 93 -2.59 1.06 -14.09
CA ASP A 93 -3.61 1.97 -14.63
C ASP A 93 -4.97 1.64 -14.01
N VAL A 94 -5.40 2.49 -13.08
CA VAL A 94 -6.67 2.35 -12.35
C VAL A 94 -7.90 2.68 -13.21
N THR A 95 -7.72 3.20 -14.43
CA THR A 95 -8.82 3.52 -15.35
C THR A 95 -9.23 2.35 -16.23
N LEU A 96 -8.45 1.27 -16.23
CA LEU A 96 -8.77 0.07 -17.01
C LEU A 96 -10.07 -0.58 -16.51
N PRO A 97 -10.87 -1.14 -17.43
CA PRO A 97 -12.10 -1.84 -17.06
C PRO A 97 -11.77 -3.04 -16.15
N GLY A 98 -12.49 -3.12 -15.03
CA GLY A 98 -12.37 -4.21 -14.09
C GLY A 98 -12.83 -5.55 -14.69
N ARG A 99 -12.40 -6.64 -14.07
CA ARG A 99 -12.90 -7.98 -14.39
C ARG A 99 -14.17 -8.24 -13.59
N GLY A 100 -15.24 -8.66 -14.26
CA GLY A 100 -16.52 -8.95 -13.62
C GLY A 100 -17.59 -9.28 -14.65
N GLU A 101 -18.80 -9.51 -14.17
CA GLU A 101 -19.96 -9.78 -15.02
C GLU A 101 -20.69 -8.48 -15.36
N GLN A 102 -21.26 -8.44 -16.57
CA GLN A 102 -22.12 -7.34 -16.97
C GLN A 102 -23.47 -7.46 -16.25
N PRO A 103 -24.07 -6.35 -15.80
CA PRO A 103 -25.41 -6.40 -15.24
C PRO A 103 -26.40 -6.91 -16.29
N GLY A 104 -27.32 -7.77 -15.87
CA GLY A 104 -28.46 -8.17 -16.68
C GLY A 104 -29.40 -6.99 -16.97
N SER A 105 -30.33 -7.18 -17.89
CA SER A 105 -31.36 -6.18 -18.20
C SER A 105 -32.73 -6.83 -18.33
N LEU A 106 -33.76 -6.10 -17.92
CA LEU A 106 -35.15 -6.50 -18.15
C LEU A 106 -35.49 -6.39 -19.64
N HIS A 107 -36.32 -7.32 -20.13
CA HIS A 107 -36.82 -7.26 -21.49
C HIS A 107 -37.60 -5.94 -21.73
N PRO A 108 -37.49 -5.30 -22.92
CA PRO A 108 -38.16 -4.02 -23.18
C PRO A 108 -39.68 -4.03 -22.96
N ILE A 109 -40.34 -5.17 -23.23
CA ILE A 109 -41.78 -5.35 -22.97
C ILE A 109 -42.07 -5.30 -21.47
N THR A 110 -41.33 -6.04 -20.65
CA THR A 110 -41.46 -6.02 -19.19
C THR A 110 -41.30 -4.62 -18.63
N ARG A 111 -40.26 -3.89 -19.09
CA ARG A 111 -40.04 -2.48 -18.68
C ARG A 111 -41.21 -1.56 -19.04
N THR A 112 -41.88 -1.82 -20.15
CA THR A 112 -43.02 -1.03 -20.62
C THR A 112 -44.26 -1.34 -19.79
N ILE A 113 -44.55 -2.62 -19.56
CA ILE A 113 -45.66 -3.09 -18.72
C ILE A 113 -45.53 -2.53 -17.30
N GLU A 114 -44.37 -2.70 -16.67
CA GLU A 114 -44.11 -2.20 -15.31
C GLU A 114 -44.28 -0.67 -15.22
N ARG A 115 -43.80 0.06 -16.24
CA ARG A 115 -43.93 1.52 -16.29
C ARG A 115 -45.39 1.95 -16.43
N MET A 116 -46.18 1.28 -17.29
CA MET A 116 -47.61 1.54 -17.43
C MET A 116 -48.35 1.24 -16.14
N ALA A 117 -48.13 0.05 -15.56
CA ALA A 117 -48.73 -0.35 -14.29
C ALA A 117 -48.43 0.66 -13.18
N ALA A 118 -47.18 1.13 -13.07
CA ALA A 118 -46.80 2.14 -12.09
C ALA A 118 -47.59 3.46 -12.24
N PHE A 119 -47.85 3.92 -13.47
CA PHE A 119 -48.65 5.14 -13.68
C PHE A 119 -50.10 4.95 -13.20
N PHE A 120 -50.75 3.85 -13.56
CA PHE A 120 -52.14 3.61 -13.16
C PHE A 120 -52.29 3.28 -11.67
N ALA A 121 -51.28 2.65 -11.05
CA ALA A 121 -51.24 2.45 -9.60
C ALA A 121 -51.31 3.78 -8.83
N THR A 122 -50.69 4.86 -9.34
CA THR A 122 -50.79 6.19 -8.71
C THR A 122 -52.20 6.78 -8.75
N LEU A 123 -53.05 6.30 -9.67
CA LEU A 123 -54.44 6.68 -9.80
C LEU A 123 -55.38 5.77 -8.99
N GLY A 124 -54.84 4.77 -8.28
CA GLY A 124 -55.60 3.83 -7.44
C GLY A 124 -56.15 2.61 -8.18
N PHE A 125 -55.61 2.28 -9.36
CA PHE A 125 -55.95 1.04 -10.07
C PHE A 125 -55.10 -0.13 -9.58
N ASP A 126 -55.71 -1.31 -9.52
CA ASP A 126 -55.05 -2.58 -9.20
C ASP A 126 -54.59 -3.32 -10.47
N VAL A 127 -53.52 -4.11 -10.35
CA VAL A 127 -53.05 -5.00 -11.42
C VAL A 127 -53.74 -6.36 -11.26
N VAL A 128 -54.35 -6.84 -12.34
CA VAL A 128 -55.02 -8.15 -12.39
C VAL A 128 -54.50 -8.91 -13.61
N GLU A 129 -54.20 -10.20 -13.42
CA GLU A 129 -53.79 -11.12 -14.48
C GLU A 129 -54.87 -12.20 -14.68
N GLY A 130 -54.95 -12.74 -15.89
CA GLY A 130 -55.88 -13.80 -16.29
C GLY A 130 -55.17 -14.90 -17.10
N PRO A 131 -55.86 -16.00 -17.41
CA PRO A 131 -55.29 -17.06 -18.22
C PRO A 131 -55.03 -16.59 -19.67
N GLU A 132 -53.98 -17.13 -20.31
CA GLU A 132 -53.69 -16.82 -21.72
C GLU A 132 -54.61 -17.55 -22.70
N VAL A 133 -55.15 -18.70 -22.28
CA VAL A 133 -56.16 -19.46 -23.04
C VAL A 133 -57.51 -19.23 -22.38
N GLU A 134 -58.40 -18.58 -23.11
CA GLU A 134 -59.74 -18.19 -22.66
C GLU A 134 -60.84 -18.97 -23.39
N ASP A 135 -62.03 -19.01 -22.80
CA ASP A 135 -63.23 -19.56 -23.44
C ASP A 135 -63.96 -18.52 -24.33
N ASP A 136 -64.89 -19.00 -25.14
CA ASP A 136 -65.65 -18.18 -26.11
C ASP A 136 -66.49 -17.09 -25.41
N TYR A 137 -66.99 -17.39 -24.21
CA TYR A 137 -67.85 -16.49 -23.45
C TYR A 137 -67.07 -15.26 -22.95
N HIS A 138 -65.90 -15.46 -22.32
CA HIS A 138 -65.12 -14.36 -21.73
C HIS A 138 -64.40 -13.51 -22.78
N ASN A 139 -63.99 -14.11 -23.90
CA ASN A 139 -63.25 -13.40 -24.95
C ASN A 139 -64.15 -12.71 -25.99
N PHE A 140 -65.39 -13.19 -26.20
CA PHE A 140 -66.30 -12.66 -27.24
C PHE A 140 -67.72 -12.34 -26.74
N GLU A 141 -68.48 -13.34 -26.29
CA GLU A 141 -69.93 -13.16 -26.04
C GLU A 141 -70.21 -12.08 -24.99
N ALA A 142 -69.48 -12.10 -23.87
CA ALA A 142 -69.64 -11.13 -22.78
C ALA A 142 -69.19 -9.71 -23.16
N LEU A 143 -68.42 -9.55 -24.25
CA LEU A 143 -67.97 -8.26 -24.79
C LEU A 143 -68.88 -7.75 -25.91
N ASN A 144 -70.08 -8.32 -26.05
CA ASN A 144 -71.09 -7.96 -27.06
C ASN A 144 -70.63 -8.25 -28.50
N ILE A 145 -69.84 -9.32 -28.70
CA ILE A 145 -69.42 -9.83 -30.00
C ILE A 145 -70.17 -11.15 -30.27
N PRO A 146 -71.21 -11.15 -31.12
CA PRO A 146 -71.97 -12.37 -31.40
C PRO A 146 -71.16 -13.31 -32.30
N ALA A 147 -71.48 -14.61 -32.27
CA ALA A 147 -70.81 -15.67 -33.05
C ALA A 147 -70.82 -15.48 -34.58
N HIS A 148 -71.55 -14.48 -35.11
CA HIS A 148 -71.72 -14.19 -36.52
C HIS A 148 -71.21 -12.79 -36.94
N HIS A 149 -70.37 -12.15 -36.12
CA HIS A 149 -69.67 -10.91 -36.49
C HIS A 149 -68.55 -11.19 -37.51
#